data_AF-A0A967SMC8-F1
#
_entry.id   AF-A0A967SMC8-F1
#
_cell.length_a   1.000
_cell.length_b   1.000
_cell.length_c   1.000
_cell.angle_alpha   90.00
_cell.angle_beta   90.00
_cell.angle_gamma   90.00
#
_symmetry.space_group_name_H-M   'P 1'
#
loop_
_entity.id
_entity.type
_entity.pdbx_description
1 polymer ?
#
loop_
_entity_poly.entity_id
_entity_poly.type
_entity_poly.pdbx_seq_one_letter_code
_entity_poly.pdbx_strand_id
1 'polypeptide(L)' 'ALFYTIGSLFAGKFTTKYGRKNITLISVLIASVTAIIFTLSYNIWMALLMDFISAWFFGMSTSSGQSLNLEQVEA' A
#
# COMPACT_ATOMS: atom_id res chain seq x y z
N ALA A 1 -6.85 -3.79 10.16
CA ALA A 1 -6.53 -2.42 10.64
C ALA A 1 -5.04 -2.25 11.00
N LEU A 2 -4.46 -3.08 11.87
CA LEU A 2 -3.07 -2.92 12.33
C LEU A 2 -2.02 -2.87 11.20
N PHE A 3 -2.12 -3.77 10.21
CA PHE A 3 -1.20 -3.80 9.05
C PHE A 3 -1.34 -2.57 8.14
N TYR A 4 -2.56 -2.05 7.99
CA TYR A 4 -2.81 -0.82 7.25
C TYR A 4 -2.12 0.37 7.94
N THR A 5 -2.27 0.50 9.27
CA THR A 5 -1.58 1.54 10.03
C THR A 5 -0.07 1.39 9.99
N ILE A 6 0.47 0.17 10.09
CA ILE A 6 1.92 -0.07 9.95
C ILE A 6 2.39 0.33 8.55
N GLY A 7 1.68 -0.08 7.51
CA GLY A 7 1.98 0.32 6.12
C GLY A 7 1.98 1.82 5.91
N SER A 8 1.02 2.53 6.51
CA SER A 8 0.95 4.00 6.44
C SER A 8 2.11 4.71 7.15
N LEU A 9 2.65 4.13 8.24
CA LEU A 9 3.82 4.66 8.95
C LEU A 9 5.10 4.47 8.13
N PHE A 10 5.26 3.30 7.49
CA PHE A 10 6.40 3.05 6.62
C PHE A 10 6.39 3.91 5.35
N ALA A 11 5.20 4.34 4.90
CA ALA A 11 5.06 5.22 3.73
C ALA A 11 5.92 6.48 3.84
N GLY A 12 5.98 7.12 5.02
CA GLY A 12 6.81 8.32 5.23
C GLY A 12 8.29 8.07 4.93
N LYS A 13 8.90 7.04 5.52
CA LYS A 13 10.31 6.69 5.28
C LYS A 13 10.60 6.35 3.83
N PHE A 14 9.71 5.60 3.18
CA PHE A 14 9.89 5.22 1.80
C PHE A 14 9.75 6.43 0.87
N THR A 15 8.72 7.26 1.06
CA THR A 15 8.43 8.42 0.20
C THR A 15 9.55 9.45 0.20
N THR A 16 10.22 9.66 1.33
CA THR A 16 11.42 10.51 1.42
C THR A 16 12.59 9.96 0.61
N LYS A 17 12.70 8.64 0.42
CA LYS A 17 13.84 7.99 -0.25
C LYS A 17 13.64 7.77 -1.75
N TYR A 18 12.42 7.40 -2.20
CA TYR A 18 12.18 7.00 -3.60
C TYR A 18 11.19 7.92 -4.35
N GLY A 19 10.72 8.99 -3.70
CA GLY A 19 9.73 9.91 -4.26
C GLY A 19 8.30 9.41 -4.08
N ARG A 20 7.39 10.34 -3.78
CA ARG A 20 5.99 10.05 -3.42
C ARG A 20 5.22 9.35 -4.54
N LYS A 21 5.31 9.84 -5.77
CA LYS A 21 4.56 9.32 -6.94
C LYS A 21 4.90 7.86 -7.29
N ASN A 22 6.19 7.51 -7.29
CA ASN A 22 6.65 6.16 -7.64
C ASN A 22 6.23 5.13 -6.58
N ILE A 23 6.28 5.50 -5.30
CA ILE A 23 5.87 4.61 -4.21
C ILE A 23 4.38 4.35 -4.21
N THR A 24 3.55 5.36 -4.49
CA THR A 24 2.12 5.15 -4.62
C THR A 24 1.82 4.17 -5.75
N LEU A 25 2.44 4.34 -6.92
CA LEU A 25 2.29 3.42 -8.06
C LEU A 25 2.71 1.99 -7.74
N ILE A 26 3.91 1.81 -7.17
CA ILE A 26 4.43 0.48 -6.82
C ILE A 26 3.55 -0.18 -5.75
N SER A 27 3.11 0.57 -4.75
CA SER A 27 2.26 0.04 -3.68
C SER A 27 0.89 -0.39 -4.20
N VAL A 28 0.29 0.37 -5.11
CA VAL A 28 -0.99 0.00 -5.76
C VAL A 28 -0.82 -1.22 -6.65
N LEU A 29 0.26 -1.30 -7.43
CA LEU A 29 0.54 -2.46 -8.27
C LEU A 29 0.70 -3.73 -7.44
N ILE A 30 1.47 -3.68 -6.34
CA ILE A 30 1.64 -4.83 -5.47
C ILE A 30 0.31 -5.19 -4.81
N ALA A 31 -0.43 -4.22 -4.24
CA ALA A 31 -1.71 -4.48 -3.58
C ALA A 31 -2.73 -5.14 -4.53
N SER A 32 -2.84 -4.65 -5.77
CA SER A 32 -3.75 -5.21 -6.77
C SER A 32 -3.36 -6.63 -7.20
N VAL A 33 -2.08 -6.91 -7.42
CA VAL A 33 -1.60 -8.28 -7.70
C VAL A 33 -1.91 -9.21 -6.52
N THR A 34 -1.69 -8.74 -5.29
CA THR A 34 -1.94 -9.52 -4.08
C THR A 34 -3.44 -9.84 -3.91
N ALA A 35 -4.31 -8.89 -4.26
CA ALA A 35 -5.77 -9.09 -4.26
C ALA A 35 -6.23 -10.10 -5.32
N ILE A 36 -5.61 -10.14 -6.50
CA ILE A 36 -5.91 -11.15 -7.51
C ILE A 36 -5.51 -12.54 -7.00
N ILE A 37 -4.32 -12.67 -6.40
CA ILE A 37 -3.86 -13.93 -5.81
C ILE A 37 -4.80 -14.38 -4.68
N PHE A 38 -5.29 -13.44 -3.86
CA PHE A 38 -6.30 -13.72 -2.84
C PHE A 38 -7.57 -14.34 -3.45
N THR A 39 -8.11 -13.76 -4.52
CA THR A 39 -9.33 -14.29 -5.17
C THR A 39 -9.13 -15.66 -5.83
N LEU A 40 -7.90 -16.00 -6.22
CA LEU A 40 -7.56 -17.29 -6.83
C LEU A 40 -7.18 -18.35 -5.80
N SER A 41 -7.00 -17.98 -4.53
CA SER A 41 -6.49 -18.88 -3.51
C SER A 41 -7.60 -19.73 -2.88
N TYR A 42 -7.55 -21.04 -3.10
CA TYR A 42 -8.42 -22.02 -2.42
C TYR A 42 -7.97 -22.34 -0.98
N ASN A 43 -6.77 -21.93 -0.58
CA ASN A 43 -6.23 -22.15 0.76
C ASN A 43 -6.46 -20.90 1.63
N ILE A 44 -7.20 -21.09 2.73
CA ILE A 44 -7.57 -20.03 3.69
C ILE A 44 -6.33 -19.35 4.31
N TRP A 45 -5.27 -20.11 4.62
CA TRP A 45 -4.06 -19.54 5.22
C TRP A 45 -3.30 -18.66 4.23
N MET A 46 -3.26 -19.07 2.97
CA MET A 46 -2.64 -18.29 1.91
C MET A 46 -3.46 -17.04 1.58
N ALA A 47 -4.79 -17.17 1.59
CA ALA A 47 -5.69 -16.02 1.48
C ALA A 47 -5.48 -15.02 2.63
N LEU A 48 -5.38 -15.49 3.87
CA LEU A 48 -5.15 -14.63 5.04
C LEU A 48 -3.81 -13.87 4.96
N LEU A 49 -2.73 -14.55 4.55
CA LEU A 49 -1.43 -13.90 4.34
C LEU A 49 -1.47 -12.85 3.24
N MET A 50 -2.14 -13.15 2.13
CA MET A 50 -2.28 -12.21 1.01
C MET A 50 -3.14 -11.00 1.39
N ASP A 51 -4.18 -11.18 2.20
CA ASP A 51 -5.00 -10.09 2.72
C ASP A 51 -4.18 -9.16 3.65
N PHE A 52 -3.36 -9.73 4.54
CA PHE A 52 -2.46 -8.94 5.39
C PHE A 52 -1.43 -8.12 4.59
N ILE A 53 -0.85 -8.74 3.57
CA ILE A 53 0.13 -8.08 2.68
C ILE A 53 -0.56 -6.98 1.88
N SER A 54 -1.72 -7.27 1.29
CA SER A 54 -2.55 -6.29 0.57
C SER A 54 -2.87 -5.08 1.44
N ALA A 55 -3.37 -5.31 2.66
CA ALA A 55 -3.72 -4.24 3.59
C ALA A 55 -2.52 -3.36 3.97
N TRP A 56 -1.32 -3.93 4.10
CA TRP A 56 -0.09 -3.16 4.33
C TRP A 56 0.20 -2.21 3.16
N PHE A 57 0.24 -2.74 1.93
CA PHE A 57 0.56 -1.93 0.76
C PHE A 57 -0.52 -0.90 0.46
N PHE A 58 -1.78 -1.21 0.75
CA PHE A 58 -2.88 -0.24 0.63
C PHE A 58 -2.73 0.93 1.61
N GLY A 59 -2.31 0.66 2.85
CA GLY A 59 -1.98 1.70 3.83
C GLY A 59 -0.81 2.59 3.39
N MET A 60 0.18 2.00 2.71
CA MET A 60 1.31 2.75 2.16
C MET A 60 0.90 3.65 0.98
N SER A 61 0.07 3.13 0.08
CA SER A 61 -0.47 3.87 -1.07
C SER A 61 -1.31 5.08 -0.63
N THR A 62 -2.26 4.86 0.28
CA THR A 62 -3.16 5.93 0.76
C THR A 62 -2.39 7.07 1.43
N SER A 63 -1.46 6.75 2.33
CA SER A 63 -0.63 7.75 3.02
C SER A 63 0.24 8.57 2.05
N SER A 64 0.91 7.88 1.11
CA SER A 64 1.73 8.55 0.09
C SER A 64 0.90 9.41 -0.88
N GLY A 65 -0.27 8.92 -1.31
CA GLY A 65 -1.18 9.64 -2.21
C GLY A 65 -1.81 10.88 -1.58
N GLN A 66 -2.25 10.79 -0.32
CA GLN A 66 -2.77 11.97 0.41
C GLN A 66 -1.68 13.02 0.59
N SER A 67 -0.44 12.60 0.88
CA SER A 67 0.70 13.52 0.98
C SER A 67 1.02 14.21 -0.34
N LEU A 68 0.91 13.49 -1.47
CA LEU A 68 1.09 14.04 -2.80
C LEU A 68 -0.01 15.07 -3.14
N ASN A 69 -1.27 14.76 -2.81
CA ASN A 69 -2.39 15.68 -3.02
C ASN A 69 -2.21 16.98 -2.23
N LEU A 70 -1.75 16.90 -0.98
CA LEU A 70 -1.45 18.09 -0.17
C LEU A 70 -0.35 18.95 -0.81
N GLU A 71 0.71 18.32 -1.31
CA GLU A 71 1.76 19.02 -2.08
C GLU A 71 1.24 19.71 -3.35
N GLN A 72 0.23 19.14 -4.00
CA GLN A 72 -0.35 19.72 -5.23
C GLN A 72 -1.39 20.81 -4.96
N VAL A 73 -2.00 20.85 -3.78
CA VAL A 73 -2.95 21.91 -3.38
C VAL A 73 -2.21 23.15 -2.86
N GLU A 74 -1.01 22.98 -2.31
CA GLU A 74 -0.17 24.08 -1.79
C GLU A 74 0.74 24.73 -2.86
N ALA A 75 0.84 24.16 -4.07
CA ALA A 75 1.67 24.64 -5.18
C ALA A 75 0.87 25.48 -6.20
#